data_AF-A0A2K2FXQ5-F1
#
_entry.id   AF-A0A2K2FXQ5-F1
#
_cell.length_a   1.000
_cell.length_b   1.000
_cell.length_c   1.000
_cell.angle_alpha   90.00
_cell.angle_beta   90.00
_cell.angle_gamma   90.00
#
_symmetry.space_group_name_H-M   'P 1'
#
loop_
_entity.id
_entity.type
_entity.pdbx_description
1 polymer ?
#
loop_
_entity_poly.entity_id
_entity_poly.type
_entity_poly.pdbx_seq_one_letter_code
_entity_poly.pdbx_strand_id
1 'polypeptide(L)'
;MTEQHKLLHLALATKQELQCAFALFLLRTGFNASTALEIVPGNWHRPHPIHGENGTYVDIYAVKNRAAGKIQTAQSSTNKDFTAFDIMRRVIAWTEPLRLMLGKRIHVIEATIRDKSSGLSAQERMALRQTLPRLRDLQNRAWLVVQDDGSIAELAIDWPTLNAALATSGVKRSNGDPVKLSQGMTRRAWAIFAYEKSGANLILTKIALGHSDFASLITYIANQKRRSRHRRDWLDLGGALLRQFQTGQSTAPDIIRSLVSSGRLTEEEGGTLASGTSISAQGMQCSDPTKPDAHIDPSHRHGEMCTVQNCYDGCSRAYPTFDTAIYVAREISRLEQLKSSIDIIAWTESDYGERLEAAEEIFRQYAPKVQADAIKAVKARPPRPMFGTASVGARRLANRGIVA
;
A
#
# COMPACT_ATOMS: atom_id res chain seq x y z
N MET A 1 19.49 21.66 31.18
CA MET A 1 18.27 22.07 30.44
C MET A 1 17.66 23.27 31.14
N THR A 2 17.74 24.46 30.55
CA THR A 2 17.19 25.70 31.13
C THR A 2 15.67 25.72 31.04
N GLU A 3 15.01 26.37 32.00
CA GLU A 3 13.55 26.45 32.18
C GLU A 3 12.79 26.98 30.93
N GLN A 4 13.43 27.85 30.15
CA GLN A 4 12.94 28.31 28.84
C GLN A 4 12.77 27.18 27.80
N HIS A 5 13.62 26.15 27.82
CA HIS A 5 13.47 25.00 26.90
C HIS A 5 12.25 24.15 27.26
N LYS A 6 11.91 24.02 28.55
CA LYS A 6 10.72 23.27 28.99
C LYS A 6 9.41 23.95 28.59
N LEU A 7 9.36 25.28 28.61
CA LEU A 7 8.16 26.04 28.22
C LEU A 7 7.93 26.04 26.69
N LEU A 8 9.00 25.99 25.89
CA LEU A 8 8.90 25.84 24.42
C LEU A 8 8.33 24.46 24.01
N HIS A 9 8.65 23.40 24.75
CA HIS A 9 8.11 22.06 24.50
C HIS A 9 6.60 21.92 24.77
N LEU A 10 6.01 22.79 25.60
CA LEU A 10 4.56 22.77 25.92
C LEU A 10 3.69 23.47 24.86
N ALA A 11 4.28 24.29 23.99
CA ALA A 11 3.56 25.02 22.94
C ALA A 11 3.84 24.50 21.52
N LEU A 12 4.82 23.61 21.36
CA LEU A 12 5.21 23.02 20.08
C LEU A 12 4.63 21.62 19.94
N ALA A 13 4.14 21.30 18.74
CA ALA A 13 3.70 19.95 18.43
C ALA A 13 4.85 18.95 18.62
N THR A 14 4.55 17.86 19.32
CA THR A 14 5.47 16.74 19.50
C THR A 14 5.78 16.08 18.16
N LYS A 15 6.92 15.36 18.09
CA LYS A 15 7.28 14.57 16.91
C LYS A 15 6.16 13.61 16.51
N GLN A 16 5.49 12.98 17.47
CA GLN A 16 4.39 12.04 17.22
C GLN A 16 3.16 12.75 16.63
N GLU A 17 2.77 13.91 17.16
CA GLU A 17 1.65 14.70 16.61
C GLU A 17 1.93 15.15 15.17
N LEU A 18 3.17 15.57 14.89
CA LEU A 18 3.59 15.91 13.53
C LEU A 18 3.61 14.68 12.60
N GLN A 19 4.01 13.50 13.07
CA GLN A 19 3.92 12.26 12.30
C GLN A 19 2.46 11.89 11.97
N CYS A 20 1.53 12.08 12.92
CA CYS A 20 0.10 11.89 12.69
C CYS A 20 -0.44 12.88 11.65
N ALA A 21 -0.14 14.17 11.81
CA ALA A 21 -0.55 15.21 10.85
C ALA A 21 0.01 14.94 9.45
N PHE A 22 1.27 14.52 9.36
CA PHE A 22 1.90 14.15 8.10
C PHE A 22 1.23 12.94 7.45
N ALA A 23 0.92 11.88 8.22
CA ALA A 23 0.20 10.73 7.70
C ALA A 23 -1.21 11.08 7.20
N LEU A 24 -1.94 11.94 7.92
CA LEU A 24 -3.24 12.47 7.48
C LEU A 24 -3.11 13.28 6.19
N PHE A 25 -2.08 14.12 6.09
CA PHE A 25 -1.79 14.87 4.87
C PHE A 25 -1.56 13.93 3.68
N LEU A 26 -0.77 12.87 3.84
CA LEU A 26 -0.54 11.87 2.79
C LEU A 26 -1.84 11.14 2.40
N LEU A 27 -2.68 10.77 3.37
CA LEU A 27 -3.99 10.15 3.11
C LEU A 27 -4.94 11.05 2.30
N ARG A 28 -4.78 12.38 2.41
CA ARG A 28 -5.62 13.38 1.75
C ARG A 28 -5.05 13.93 0.44
N THR A 29 -3.85 13.51 0.05
CA THR A 29 -3.16 14.06 -1.14
C THR A 29 -2.57 12.98 -2.04
N GLY A 30 -2.32 11.77 -1.52
CA GLY A 30 -1.60 10.73 -2.25
C GLY A 30 -0.16 11.08 -2.58
N PHE A 31 0.43 12.07 -1.90
CA PHE A 31 1.83 12.44 -2.13
C PHE A 31 2.77 11.30 -1.72
N ASN A 32 3.95 11.26 -2.33
CA ASN A 32 5.04 10.50 -1.76
C ASN A 32 5.54 11.23 -0.51
N ALA A 33 5.94 10.50 0.54
CA ALA A 33 6.49 11.11 1.75
C ALA A 33 7.64 12.07 1.43
N SER A 34 8.58 11.65 0.57
CA SER A 34 9.67 12.53 0.11
C SER A 34 9.17 13.80 -0.57
N THR A 35 8.13 13.71 -1.41
CA THR A 35 7.53 14.90 -2.04
C THR A 35 6.85 15.82 -1.02
N ALA A 36 6.14 15.25 -0.04
CA ALA A 36 5.44 16.02 0.98
C ALA A 36 6.41 16.74 1.94
N LEU A 37 7.57 16.15 2.24
CA LEU A 37 8.61 16.77 3.06
C LEU A 37 9.22 18.02 2.40
N GLU A 38 9.20 18.09 1.07
CA GLU A 38 9.72 19.22 0.27
C GLU A 38 8.77 20.43 0.20
N ILE A 39 7.67 20.42 0.96
CA ILE A 39 6.74 21.54 1.01
C ILE A 39 7.39 22.76 1.66
N VAL A 40 7.33 23.89 0.94
CA VAL A 40 7.89 25.18 1.36
C VAL A 40 6.77 26.09 1.92
N PRO A 41 6.87 26.57 3.16
CA PRO A 41 5.94 27.55 3.71
C PRO A 41 5.83 28.80 2.81
N GLY A 42 4.61 29.25 2.55
CA GLY A 42 4.33 30.39 1.66
C GLY A 42 4.31 30.06 0.16
N ASN A 43 4.80 28.90 -0.27
CA ASN A 43 4.82 28.50 -1.69
C ASN A 43 4.43 27.02 -1.87
N TRP A 44 3.19 26.69 -1.47
CA TRP A 44 2.72 25.30 -1.42
C TRP A 44 1.28 25.11 -1.92
N HIS A 45 0.58 26.19 -2.27
CA HIS A 45 -0.75 26.11 -2.87
C HIS A 45 -1.00 27.28 -3.81
N ARG A 46 -1.95 27.10 -4.72
CA ARG A 46 -2.45 28.13 -5.63
C ARG A 46 -3.97 28.06 -5.78
N PRO A 47 -4.65 29.14 -6.17
CA PRO A 47 -6.07 29.11 -6.48
C PRO A 47 -6.41 28.01 -7.49
N HIS A 48 -7.55 27.35 -7.30
CA HIS A 48 -7.99 26.33 -8.24
C HIS A 48 -8.29 26.96 -9.62
N PRO A 49 -7.80 26.40 -10.75
CA PRO A 49 -7.88 27.04 -12.07
C PRO A 49 -9.30 27.40 -12.52
N ILE A 50 -10.30 26.62 -12.08
CA ILE A 50 -11.71 26.82 -12.45
C ILE A 50 -12.46 27.74 -11.46
N HIS A 51 -12.07 27.74 -10.19
CA HIS A 51 -12.81 28.47 -9.14
C HIS A 51 -12.18 29.82 -8.78
N GLY A 52 -10.96 30.09 -9.27
CA GLY A 52 -10.27 31.36 -9.06
C GLY A 52 -9.90 31.61 -7.60
N GLU A 53 -9.47 32.84 -7.30
CA GLU A 53 -9.00 33.26 -5.97
C GLU A 53 -10.10 33.25 -4.90
N ASN A 54 -11.35 33.45 -5.30
CA ASN A 54 -12.51 33.49 -4.40
C ASN A 54 -13.17 32.12 -4.21
N GLY A 55 -12.59 31.05 -4.78
CA GLY A 55 -13.09 29.69 -4.67
C GLY A 55 -12.82 29.05 -3.31
N THR A 56 -13.65 28.08 -2.92
CA THR A 56 -13.45 27.28 -1.70
C THR A 56 -12.46 26.13 -1.88
N TYR A 57 -11.69 26.12 -2.97
CA TYR A 57 -10.78 25.05 -3.36
C TYR A 57 -9.45 25.62 -3.84
N VAL A 58 -8.38 24.90 -3.50
CA VAL A 58 -7.00 25.22 -3.91
C VAL A 58 -6.29 23.97 -4.44
N ASP A 59 -5.33 24.19 -5.32
CA ASP A 59 -4.35 23.18 -5.70
C ASP A 59 -3.16 23.28 -4.75
N ILE A 60 -2.98 22.29 -3.89
CA ILE A 60 -1.75 22.09 -3.13
C ILE A 60 -0.70 21.51 -4.07
N TYR A 61 0.54 21.98 -3.98
CA TYR A 61 1.63 21.47 -4.78
C TYR A 61 2.95 21.32 -4.03
N ALA A 62 3.78 20.41 -4.54
CA ALA A 62 5.17 20.26 -4.13
C ALA A 62 6.05 19.90 -5.33
N VAL A 63 7.29 20.36 -5.30
CA VAL A 63 8.27 20.16 -6.38
C VAL A 63 9.04 18.86 -6.14
N LYS A 64 9.06 17.95 -7.11
CA LYS A 64 9.84 16.71 -7.01
C LYS A 64 11.29 16.96 -7.41
N ASN A 65 12.16 17.18 -6.42
CA ASN A 65 13.60 17.33 -6.64
C ASN A 65 14.22 16.12 -7.36
N ARG A 66 13.75 14.89 -7.07
CA ARG A 66 14.25 13.65 -7.69
C ARG A 66 13.71 13.36 -9.10
N ALA A 67 12.71 14.10 -9.58
CA ALA A 67 12.07 13.88 -10.88
C ALA A 67 12.15 15.13 -11.76
N ALA A 68 13.33 15.74 -11.83
CA ALA A 68 13.63 16.91 -12.66
C ALA A 68 12.67 18.11 -12.44
N GLY A 69 12.23 18.33 -11.20
CA GLY A 69 11.37 19.49 -10.86
C GLY A 69 9.89 19.32 -11.23
N LYS A 70 9.44 18.11 -11.61
CA LYS A 70 8.01 17.87 -11.87
C LYS A 70 7.17 18.22 -10.64
N ILE A 71 6.13 19.02 -10.85
CA ILE A 71 5.20 19.42 -9.80
C ILE A 71 4.18 18.31 -9.59
N GLN A 72 3.99 17.89 -8.35
CA GLN A 72 2.86 17.06 -7.96
C GLN A 72 1.80 17.95 -7.32
N THR A 73 0.55 17.79 -7.74
CA THR A 73 -0.58 18.58 -7.23
C THR A 73 -1.64 17.70 -6.59
N ALA A 74 -2.37 18.25 -5.62
CA ALA A 74 -3.56 17.65 -5.04
C ALA A 74 -4.58 18.75 -4.70
N GLN A 75 -5.85 18.50 -4.98
CA GLN A 75 -6.92 19.47 -4.70
C GLN A 75 -7.38 19.37 -3.25
N SER A 76 -7.66 20.51 -2.63
CA SER A 76 -8.18 20.56 -1.27
C SER A 76 -9.15 21.71 -1.06
N SER A 77 -10.13 21.51 -0.19
CA SER A 77 -11.06 22.56 0.19
C SER A 77 -10.49 23.42 1.33
N THR A 78 -10.75 24.72 1.28
CA THR A 78 -10.25 25.72 2.24
C THR A 78 -11.21 25.97 3.40
N ASN A 79 -12.46 25.50 3.29
CA ASN A 79 -13.57 25.81 4.19
C ASN A 79 -14.02 24.63 5.07
N LYS A 80 -13.24 23.55 5.13
CA LYS A 80 -13.54 22.38 5.95
C LYS A 80 -12.35 22.02 6.83
N ASP A 81 -12.62 21.60 8.05
CA ASP A 81 -11.59 21.12 8.97
C ASP A 81 -11.00 19.78 8.49
N PHE A 82 -9.72 19.56 8.82
CA PHE A 82 -8.99 18.32 8.52
C PHE A 82 -8.87 17.97 7.03
N THR A 83 -9.04 18.95 6.15
CA THR A 83 -8.61 18.85 4.74
C THR A 83 -7.08 18.92 4.67
N ALA A 84 -6.49 18.51 3.54
CA ALA A 84 -5.04 18.65 3.35
C ALA A 84 -4.58 20.11 3.50
N PHE A 85 -5.40 21.08 3.06
CA PHE A 85 -5.12 22.49 3.23
C PHE A 85 -5.12 22.91 4.70
N ASP A 86 -6.16 22.54 5.46
CA ASP A 86 -6.25 22.89 6.87
C ASP A 86 -5.14 22.23 7.70
N ILE A 87 -4.83 20.95 7.42
CA ILE A 87 -3.71 20.24 8.04
C ILE A 87 -2.39 21.00 7.80
N MET A 88 -2.09 21.32 6.54
CA MET A 88 -0.84 21.99 6.19
C MET A 88 -0.75 23.40 6.78
N ARG A 89 -1.85 24.15 6.78
CA ARG A 89 -1.94 25.47 7.44
C ARG A 89 -1.62 25.37 8.94
N ARG A 90 -2.21 24.39 9.64
CA ARG A 90 -1.95 24.14 11.07
C ARG A 90 -0.51 23.72 11.33
N VAL A 91 0.04 22.81 10.52
CA VAL A 91 1.44 22.39 10.62
C VAL A 91 2.39 23.56 10.43
N ILE A 92 2.14 24.43 9.43
CA ILE A 92 2.94 25.63 9.22
C ILE A 92 2.87 26.53 10.46
N ALA A 93 1.68 26.77 11.02
CA ALA A 93 1.56 27.55 12.25
C ALA A 93 2.31 26.91 13.44
N TRP A 94 2.19 25.60 13.63
CA TRP A 94 2.87 24.87 14.71
C TRP A 94 4.40 24.94 14.61
N THR A 95 4.94 24.91 13.39
CA THR A 95 6.39 24.91 13.15
C THR A 95 6.97 26.30 12.88
N GLU A 96 6.15 27.35 12.87
CA GLU A 96 6.59 28.73 12.67
C GLU A 96 7.63 29.21 13.71
N PRO A 97 7.47 28.95 15.02
CA PRO A 97 8.48 29.34 16.00
C PRO A 97 9.85 28.72 15.71
N LEU A 98 9.89 27.48 15.20
CA LEU A 98 11.15 26.81 14.83
C LEU A 98 11.84 27.50 13.65
N ARG A 99 11.08 27.93 12.64
CA ARG A 99 11.63 28.71 11.52
C ARG A 99 12.15 30.08 11.96
N LEU A 100 11.47 30.74 12.90
CA LEU A 100 11.94 32.00 13.48
C LEU A 100 13.24 31.80 14.27
N MET A 101 13.36 30.71 15.05
CA MET A 101 14.59 30.35 15.76
C MET A 101 15.75 30.07 14.79
N LEU A 102 15.49 29.33 13.71
CA LEU A 102 16.48 29.10 12.65
C LEU A 102 16.93 30.41 12.00
N GLY A 103 15.99 31.31 11.68
CA GLY A 103 16.29 32.63 11.12
C GLY A 103 17.16 33.48 12.05
N LYS A 104 16.83 33.53 13.35
CA LYS A 104 17.67 34.20 14.36
C LYS A 104 19.07 33.60 14.43
N ARG A 105 19.19 32.27 14.41
CA ARG A 105 20.48 31.57 14.44
C ARG A 105 21.32 31.87 13.19
N ILE A 106 20.72 31.87 12.00
CA ILE A 106 21.37 32.25 10.74
C ILE A 106 21.90 33.68 10.84
N HIS A 107 21.06 34.62 11.30
CA HIS A 107 21.43 36.02 11.44
C HIS A 107 22.63 36.23 12.39
N VAL A 108 22.61 35.55 13.56
CA VAL A 108 23.73 35.59 14.51
C VAL A 108 25.01 35.06 13.87
N ILE A 109 24.97 33.88 13.24
CA ILE A 109 26.13 33.29 12.59
C ILE A 109 26.71 34.23 11.52
N GLU A 110 25.86 34.82 10.68
CA GLU A 110 26.29 35.78 9.67
C GLU A 110 26.92 37.04 10.28
N ALA A 111 26.35 37.56 11.37
CA ALA A 111 26.92 38.69 12.10
C ALA A 111 28.30 38.35 12.67
N THR A 112 28.46 37.18 13.31
CA THR A 112 29.74 36.73 13.87
C THR A 112 30.80 36.51 12.77
N ILE A 113 30.41 35.99 11.60
CA ILE A 113 31.33 35.83 10.46
C ILE A 113 31.78 37.20 9.91
N ARG A 114 30.89 38.20 9.87
CA ARG A 114 31.19 39.55 9.37
C ARG A 114 32.01 40.37 10.36
N ASP A 115 31.82 40.15 11.65
CA ASP A 115 32.55 40.83 12.70
C ASP A 115 34.01 40.38 12.74
N LYS A 116 34.91 41.27 12.29
CA LYS A 116 36.35 41.04 12.29
C LYS A 116 36.96 41.04 13.69
N SER A 117 36.27 41.62 14.68
CA SER A 117 36.70 41.70 16.08
C SER A 117 36.30 40.49 16.93
N SER A 118 35.54 39.55 16.36
CA SER A 118 35.04 38.33 17.02
C SER A 118 36.11 37.36 17.54
N GLY A 119 37.40 37.59 17.27
CA GLY A 119 38.49 36.70 17.69
C GLY A 119 38.52 35.32 17.01
N LEU A 120 37.56 35.01 16.13
CA LEU A 120 37.48 33.72 15.45
C LEU A 120 38.65 33.47 14.49
N SER A 121 39.20 32.27 14.55
CA SER A 121 40.17 31.76 13.58
C SER A 121 39.53 31.59 12.18
N ALA A 122 40.38 31.52 11.16
CA ALA A 122 39.94 31.26 9.78
C ALA A 122 39.19 29.92 9.66
N GLN A 123 39.61 28.90 10.43
CA GLN A 123 39.00 27.57 10.43
C GLN A 123 37.60 27.59 11.05
N GLU A 124 37.40 28.28 12.18
CA GLU A 124 36.08 28.42 12.81
C GLU A 124 35.10 29.20 11.94
N ARG A 125 35.56 30.27 11.28
CA ARG A 125 34.74 31.01 10.31
C ARG A 125 34.33 30.13 9.13
N MET A 126 35.22 29.27 8.66
CA MET A 126 34.92 28.33 7.58
C MET A 126 33.91 27.26 8.03
N ALA A 127 34.06 26.70 9.23
CA ALA A 127 33.11 25.75 9.80
C ALA A 127 31.71 26.38 9.93
N LEU A 128 31.60 27.60 10.46
CA LEU A 128 30.33 28.32 10.53
C LEU A 128 29.69 28.53 9.15
N ARG A 129 30.47 28.92 8.15
CA ARG A 129 29.98 29.06 6.77
C ARG A 129 29.44 27.76 6.20
N GLN A 130 30.07 26.62 6.50
CA GLN A 130 29.61 25.31 6.05
C GLN A 130 28.28 24.88 6.67
N THR A 131 27.91 25.42 7.85
CA THR A 131 26.61 25.12 8.48
C THR A 131 25.43 25.90 7.89
N LEU A 132 25.68 27.10 7.33
CA LEU A 132 24.62 28.00 6.84
C LEU A 132 23.71 27.40 5.76
N PRO A 133 24.21 26.67 4.74
CA PRO A 133 23.34 26.05 3.73
C PRO A 133 22.29 25.11 4.32
N ARG A 134 22.68 24.29 5.30
CA ARG A 134 21.76 23.35 5.95
C ARG A 134 20.71 24.07 6.79
N LEU A 135 21.09 25.13 7.51
CA LEU A 135 20.15 25.93 8.31
C LEU A 135 19.14 26.65 7.41
N ARG A 136 19.59 27.20 6.28
CA ARG A 136 18.72 27.85 5.29
C ARG A 136 17.76 26.86 4.63
N ASP A 137 18.24 25.66 4.30
CA ASP A 137 17.38 24.59 3.80
C ASP A 137 16.30 24.23 4.83
N LEU A 138 16.68 23.99 6.09
CA LEU A 138 15.73 23.72 7.19
C LEU A 138 14.71 24.85 7.40
N GLN A 139 15.15 26.11 7.31
CA GLN A 139 14.26 27.27 7.46
C GLN A 139 13.13 27.27 6.41
N ASN A 140 13.38 26.70 5.24
CA ASN A 140 12.41 26.59 4.14
C ASN A 140 11.53 25.34 4.24
N ARG A 141 11.69 24.48 5.26
CA ARG A 141 10.86 23.27 5.44
C ARG A 141 9.62 23.56 6.29
N ALA A 142 8.49 23.00 5.89
CA ALA A 142 7.28 23.06 6.69
C ALA A 142 7.25 22.00 7.82
N TRP A 143 7.87 20.85 7.60
CA TRP A 143 7.85 19.71 8.51
C TRP A 143 9.09 19.68 9.41
N LEU A 144 9.09 20.54 10.43
CA LEU A 144 10.20 20.66 11.39
C LEU A 144 9.85 20.04 12.73
N VAL A 145 10.82 19.37 13.34
CA VAL A 145 10.73 18.76 14.67
C VAL A 145 11.92 19.18 15.53
N VAL A 146 11.70 19.19 16.84
CA VAL A 146 12.77 19.26 17.83
C VAL A 146 13.17 17.84 18.21
N GLN A 147 14.46 17.52 18.11
CA GLN A 147 15.03 16.24 18.52
C GLN A 147 15.30 16.23 20.03
N ASP A 148 15.60 15.05 20.58
CA ASP A 148 15.84 14.88 22.03
C ASP A 148 17.06 15.68 22.53
N ASP A 149 18.01 15.97 21.65
CA ASP A 149 19.18 16.82 21.93
C ASP A 149 18.88 18.33 21.84
N GLY A 150 17.62 18.70 21.57
CA GLY A 150 17.18 20.08 21.38
C GLY A 150 17.49 20.66 20.00
N SER A 151 18.09 19.89 19.09
CA SER A 151 18.34 20.34 17.72
C SER A 151 17.06 20.38 16.89
N ILE A 152 16.99 21.32 15.94
CA ILE A 152 15.89 21.40 14.97
C ILE A 152 16.27 20.60 13.74
N ALA A 153 15.39 19.69 13.32
CA ALA A 153 15.58 18.84 12.16
C ALA A 153 14.31 18.74 11.32
N GLU A 154 14.45 18.23 10.10
CA GLU A 154 13.31 17.83 9.28
C GLU A 154 12.66 16.57 9.85
N LEU A 155 11.34 16.47 9.73
CA LEU A 155 10.58 15.30 10.15
C LEU A 155 11.05 14.06 9.39
N ALA A 156 11.47 13.04 10.14
CA ALA A 156 11.64 11.69 9.62
C ALA A 156 10.40 10.85 9.95
N ILE A 157 9.79 10.25 8.93
CA ILE A 157 8.68 9.34 9.15
C ILE A 157 9.16 7.93 9.48
N ASP A 158 8.74 7.44 10.64
CA ASP A 158 9.00 6.08 11.08
C ASP A 158 7.67 5.34 11.26
N TRP A 159 7.29 4.58 10.22
CA TRP A 159 6.00 3.89 10.16
C TRP A 159 5.80 2.88 11.30
N PRO A 160 6.78 2.04 11.67
CA PRO A 160 6.70 1.19 12.87
C PRO A 160 6.29 1.94 14.13
N THR A 161 7.00 3.02 14.49
CA THR A 161 6.73 3.79 15.70
C THR A 161 5.36 4.45 15.65
N LEU A 162 4.99 5.05 14.52
CA LEU A 162 3.66 5.63 14.34
C LEU A 162 2.54 4.59 14.48
N ASN A 163 2.71 3.40 13.90
CA ASN A 163 1.72 2.32 14.00
C ASN A 163 1.59 1.78 15.42
N ALA A 164 2.69 1.67 16.17
CA ALA A 164 2.67 1.28 17.57
C ALA A 164 1.92 2.31 18.43
N ALA A 165 2.15 3.60 18.19
CA ALA A 165 1.42 4.69 18.82
C ALA A 165 -0.08 4.67 18.52
N LEU A 166 -0.47 4.45 17.27
CA LEU A 166 -1.87 4.33 16.85
C LEU A 166 -2.55 3.11 17.48
N ALA A 167 -1.85 1.97 17.55
CA ALA A 167 -2.35 0.76 18.21
C ALA A 167 -2.57 0.99 19.71
N THR A 168 -1.63 1.66 20.39
CA THR A 168 -1.75 2.04 21.81
C THR A 168 -2.93 2.98 22.04
N SER A 169 -3.19 3.87 21.08
CA SER A 169 -4.34 4.80 21.11
C SER A 169 -5.67 4.14 20.71
N GLY A 170 -5.68 2.82 20.46
CA GLY A 170 -6.90 2.07 20.13
C GLY A 170 -7.42 2.26 18.70
N VAL A 171 -6.62 2.81 17.79
CA VAL A 171 -7.03 3.02 16.38
C VAL A 171 -7.06 1.68 15.65
N LYS A 172 -8.28 1.21 15.36
CA LYS A 172 -8.55 -0.10 14.75
C LYS A 172 -9.20 0.04 13.38
N ARG A 173 -9.00 -0.98 12.56
CA ARG A 173 -9.74 -1.22 11.32
C ARG A 173 -11.14 -1.76 11.64
N SER A 174 -12.01 -1.80 10.64
CA SER A 174 -13.37 -2.34 10.78
C SER A 174 -13.41 -3.82 11.19
N ASN A 175 -12.35 -4.58 10.92
CA ASN A 175 -12.20 -5.97 11.34
C ASN A 175 -11.61 -6.15 12.75
N GLY A 176 -11.39 -5.05 13.49
CA GLY A 176 -10.83 -5.06 14.85
C GLY A 176 -9.30 -5.04 14.94
N ASP A 177 -8.59 -5.24 13.83
CA ASP A 177 -7.12 -5.23 13.81
C ASP A 177 -6.56 -3.80 13.94
N PRO A 178 -5.34 -3.62 14.50
CA PRO A 178 -4.67 -2.34 14.50
C PRO A 178 -4.43 -1.79 13.08
N VAL A 179 -4.59 -0.48 12.91
CA VAL A 179 -4.25 0.18 11.64
C VAL A 179 -2.74 0.12 11.40
N LYS A 180 -2.33 -0.45 10.27
CA LYS A 180 -0.95 -0.41 9.77
C LYS A 180 -0.84 0.58 8.62
N LEU A 181 -0.39 1.80 8.91
CA LEU A 181 -0.05 2.82 7.93
C LEU A 181 1.30 2.50 7.28
N SER A 182 1.39 2.78 5.99
CA SER A 182 2.62 2.77 5.20
C SER A 182 2.45 3.69 4.00
N GLN A 183 3.56 4.08 3.35
CA GLN A 183 3.52 4.89 2.13
C GLN A 183 2.63 4.26 1.04
N GLY A 184 2.72 2.95 0.87
CA GLY A 184 1.88 2.21 -0.07
C GLY A 184 0.42 2.23 0.34
N MET A 185 0.11 2.13 1.63
CA MET A 185 -1.27 2.18 2.12
C MET A 185 -1.89 3.57 1.94
N THR A 186 -1.18 4.65 2.29
CA THR A 186 -1.72 6.02 2.17
C THR A 186 -2.01 6.38 0.72
N ARG A 187 -1.14 6.00 -0.22
CA ARG A 187 -1.39 6.16 -1.67
C ARG A 187 -2.60 5.35 -2.14
N ARG A 188 -2.73 4.09 -1.70
CA ARG A 188 -3.87 3.23 -2.06
C ARG A 188 -5.20 3.80 -1.54
N ALA A 189 -5.23 4.24 -0.29
CA ALA A 189 -6.42 4.85 0.29
C ALA A 189 -6.86 6.11 -0.48
N TRP A 190 -5.91 6.96 -0.89
CA TRP A 190 -6.19 8.12 -1.73
C TRP A 190 -6.70 7.74 -3.13
N ALA A 191 -6.10 6.73 -3.76
CA ALA A 191 -6.53 6.24 -5.07
C ALA A 191 -8.00 5.81 -5.05
N ILE A 192 -8.39 5.03 -4.05
CA ILE A 192 -9.77 4.57 -3.87
C ILE A 192 -10.71 5.75 -3.66
N PHE A 193 -10.35 6.69 -2.79
CA PHE A 193 -11.13 7.89 -2.53
C PHE A 193 -11.33 8.74 -3.79
N ALA A 194 -10.26 9.01 -4.54
CA ALA A 194 -10.32 9.79 -5.78
C ALA A 194 -11.17 9.09 -6.84
N TYR A 195 -11.09 7.77 -6.93
CA TYR A 195 -11.92 6.98 -7.83
C TYR A 195 -13.40 7.02 -7.45
N GLU A 196 -13.75 6.86 -6.18
CA GLU A 196 -15.14 6.92 -5.73
C GLU A 196 -15.75 8.31 -5.91
N LYS A 197 -15.01 9.37 -5.56
CA LYS A 197 -15.51 10.75 -5.64
C LYS A 197 -15.58 11.29 -7.06
N SER A 198 -14.76 10.78 -7.97
CA SER A 198 -14.82 11.15 -9.39
C SER A 198 -15.92 10.40 -10.17
N GLY A 199 -16.80 9.66 -9.49
CA GLY A 199 -17.84 8.86 -10.15
C GLY A 199 -17.24 7.68 -10.91
N ALA A 200 -16.20 7.05 -10.37
CA ALA A 200 -15.45 5.97 -11.00
C ALA A 200 -14.65 6.40 -12.26
N ASN A 201 -14.17 7.65 -12.32
CA ASN A 201 -13.39 8.14 -13.45
C ASN A 201 -11.89 7.84 -13.28
N LEU A 202 -11.39 6.91 -14.10
CA LEU A 202 -10.00 6.44 -14.09
C LEU A 202 -8.99 7.53 -14.46
N ILE A 203 -9.37 8.46 -15.35
CA ILE A 203 -8.50 9.57 -15.79
C ILE A 203 -8.28 10.55 -14.63
N LEU A 204 -9.36 10.92 -13.94
CA LEU A 204 -9.29 11.81 -12.77
C LEU A 204 -8.52 11.16 -11.60
N THR A 205 -8.65 9.84 -11.45
CA THR A 205 -7.89 9.09 -10.45
C THR A 205 -6.38 9.06 -10.77
N LYS A 206 -6.01 8.93 -12.06
CA LYS A 206 -4.63 8.99 -12.53
C LYS A 206 -3.99 10.35 -12.27
N ILE A 207 -4.71 11.42 -12.63
CA ILE A 207 -4.30 12.81 -12.39
C ILE A 207 -4.08 13.03 -10.88
N ALA A 208 -5.00 12.57 -10.04
CA ALA A 208 -4.92 12.69 -8.59
C ALA A 208 -3.74 11.90 -7.95
N LEU A 209 -3.21 10.88 -8.63
CA LEU A 209 -2.08 10.08 -8.15
C LEU A 209 -0.73 10.47 -8.76
N GLY A 210 -0.73 11.29 -9.82
CA GLY A 210 0.47 11.71 -10.54
C GLY A 210 1.23 10.58 -11.24
N HIS A 211 0.54 9.50 -11.64
CA HIS A 211 1.13 8.39 -12.41
C HIS A 211 1.15 8.69 -13.91
N SER A 212 2.22 8.28 -14.61
CA SER A 212 2.35 8.43 -16.07
C SER A 212 1.68 7.31 -16.88
N ASP A 213 1.51 6.10 -16.31
CA ASP A 213 0.99 4.93 -17.02
C ASP A 213 -0.48 4.61 -16.67
N PHE A 214 -1.27 4.20 -17.68
CA PHE A 214 -2.69 3.84 -17.60
C PHE A 214 -2.91 2.37 -17.24
N ALA A 215 -2.00 1.47 -17.62
CA ALA A 215 -2.18 0.02 -17.47
C ALA A 215 -2.27 -0.40 -15.99
N SER A 216 -1.37 0.13 -15.15
CA SER A 216 -1.34 -0.20 -13.71
C SER A 216 -2.60 0.24 -12.97
N LEU A 217 -3.23 1.35 -13.38
CA LEU A 217 -4.43 1.90 -12.72
C LEU A 217 -5.72 1.16 -13.13
N ILE A 218 -5.83 0.77 -14.41
CA ILE A 218 -6.94 -0.01 -14.94
C ILE A 218 -6.95 -1.40 -14.29
N THR A 219 -5.80 -2.07 -14.27
CA THR A 219 -5.65 -3.35 -13.57
C THR A 219 -6.01 -3.17 -12.10
N TYR A 220 -5.42 -2.21 -11.38
CA TYR A 220 -5.65 -1.95 -9.95
C TYR A 220 -7.12 -1.69 -9.57
N ILE A 221 -7.86 -0.90 -10.35
CA ILE A 221 -9.24 -0.50 -10.01
C ILE A 221 -10.27 -1.55 -10.45
N ALA A 222 -10.11 -2.12 -11.64
CA ALA A 222 -10.96 -3.21 -12.12
C ALA A 222 -10.87 -4.43 -11.18
N ASN A 223 -9.68 -4.67 -10.66
CA ASN A 223 -9.38 -5.70 -9.70
C ASN A 223 -9.98 -5.47 -8.31
N GLN A 224 -9.99 -4.23 -7.80
CA GLN A 224 -10.35 -3.98 -6.40
C GLN A 224 -11.88 -3.90 -6.17
N LYS A 225 -12.64 -3.23 -7.05
CA LYS A 225 -14.11 -3.14 -6.90
C LYS A 225 -14.83 -4.43 -7.28
N ARG A 226 -14.36 -5.13 -8.32
CA ARG A 226 -14.99 -6.36 -8.84
C ARG A 226 -14.72 -7.55 -7.91
N ARG A 227 -13.54 -7.60 -7.28
CA ARG A 227 -13.20 -8.66 -6.32
C ARG A 227 -13.79 -8.43 -4.93
N SER A 228 -13.96 -7.20 -4.44
CA SER A 228 -14.43 -7.00 -3.06
C SER A 228 -15.87 -7.47 -2.75
N ARG A 229 -16.78 -7.55 -3.74
CA ARG A 229 -18.15 -8.10 -3.52
C ARG A 229 -18.22 -9.57 -3.92
N HIS A 230 -17.89 -9.90 -5.17
CA HIS A 230 -17.94 -11.27 -5.65
C HIS A 230 -16.98 -12.22 -4.94
N ARG A 231 -15.75 -11.79 -4.60
CA ARG A 231 -14.82 -12.63 -3.81
C ARG A 231 -15.33 -12.84 -2.39
N ARG A 232 -15.96 -11.84 -1.75
CA ARG A 232 -16.50 -12.01 -0.40
C ARG A 232 -17.69 -12.96 -0.40
N ASP A 233 -18.65 -12.76 -1.30
CA ASP A 233 -19.80 -13.66 -1.46
C ASP A 233 -19.35 -15.09 -1.82
N TRP A 234 -18.31 -15.20 -2.65
CA TRP A 234 -17.69 -16.47 -3.03
C TRP A 234 -16.89 -17.12 -1.90
N LEU A 235 -16.13 -16.37 -1.10
CA LEU A 235 -15.41 -16.86 0.08
C LEU A 235 -16.37 -17.22 1.21
N ASP A 236 -17.48 -16.51 1.37
CA ASP A 236 -18.51 -16.81 2.35
C ASP A 236 -19.25 -18.10 1.97
N LEU A 237 -19.57 -18.27 0.68
CA LEU A 237 -20.13 -19.51 0.14
C LEU A 237 -19.13 -20.67 0.22
N GLY A 238 -17.91 -20.49 -0.27
CA GLY A 238 -16.82 -21.46 -0.20
C GLY A 238 -16.51 -21.85 1.25
N GLY A 239 -16.55 -20.89 2.17
CA GLY A 239 -16.36 -21.13 3.60
C GLY A 239 -17.53 -21.84 4.26
N ALA A 240 -18.78 -21.56 3.86
CA ALA A 240 -19.93 -22.32 4.29
C ALA A 240 -19.85 -23.78 3.84
N LEU A 241 -19.39 -24.02 2.60
CA LEU A 241 -19.17 -25.35 2.05
C LEU A 241 -18.01 -26.07 2.75
N LEU A 242 -16.86 -25.41 2.92
CA LEU A 242 -15.69 -25.94 3.63
C LEU A 242 -16.00 -26.31 5.09
N ARG A 243 -16.78 -25.49 5.81
CA ARG A 243 -17.21 -25.80 7.19
C ARG A 243 -18.09 -27.05 7.26
N GLN A 244 -18.91 -27.32 6.25
CA GLN A 244 -19.71 -28.53 6.19
C GLN A 244 -18.90 -29.75 5.73
N PHE A 245 -17.88 -29.53 4.88
CA PHE A 245 -16.98 -30.61 4.46
C PHE A 245 -16.18 -31.19 5.63
N GLN A 246 -15.84 -30.41 6.68
CA GLN A 246 -15.07 -30.83 7.88
C GLN A 246 -15.48 -32.16 8.54
N THR A 247 -16.64 -32.72 8.20
CA THR A 247 -17.12 -34.07 8.58
C THR A 247 -16.52 -35.23 7.76
N GLY A 248 -15.71 -34.96 6.73
CA GLY A 248 -14.86 -35.95 6.06
C GLY A 248 -15.41 -36.60 4.78
N GLN A 249 -16.47 -36.05 4.17
CA GLN A 249 -17.00 -36.55 2.90
C GLN A 249 -16.79 -35.51 1.79
N SER A 250 -16.01 -35.84 0.76
CA SER A 250 -15.87 -34.99 -0.43
C SER A 250 -17.20 -34.93 -1.19
N THR A 251 -17.67 -33.72 -1.55
CA THR A 251 -18.93 -33.47 -2.29
C THR A 251 -20.12 -34.29 -1.80
N ALA A 252 -20.51 -34.13 -0.53
CA ALA A 252 -21.70 -34.78 0.01
C ALA A 252 -22.94 -34.44 -0.84
N PRO A 253 -23.67 -35.45 -1.37
CA PRO A 253 -24.84 -35.23 -2.24
C PRO A 253 -25.91 -34.30 -1.64
N ASP A 254 -26.00 -34.22 -0.32
CA ASP A 254 -26.94 -33.36 0.39
C ASP A 254 -26.63 -31.87 0.25
N ILE A 255 -25.34 -31.51 0.16
CA ILE A 255 -24.89 -30.12 -0.03
C ILE A 255 -25.25 -29.64 -1.44
N ILE A 256 -24.95 -30.47 -2.43
CA ILE A 256 -25.28 -30.19 -3.82
C ILE A 256 -26.80 -30.05 -3.97
N ARG A 257 -27.58 -30.97 -3.38
CA ARG A 257 -29.05 -30.87 -3.33
C ARG A 257 -29.53 -29.59 -2.64
N SER A 258 -28.89 -29.16 -1.56
CA SER A 258 -29.22 -27.88 -0.88
C SER A 258 -28.92 -26.66 -1.76
N LEU A 259 -27.82 -26.66 -2.50
CA LEU A 259 -27.46 -25.57 -3.41
C LEU A 259 -28.40 -25.51 -4.62
N VAL A 260 -28.80 -26.66 -5.15
CA VAL A 260 -29.80 -26.76 -6.23
C VAL A 260 -31.17 -26.27 -5.76
N SER A 261 -31.64 -26.77 -4.61
CA SER A 261 -32.95 -26.38 -4.06
C SER A 261 -33.05 -24.91 -3.64
N SER A 262 -31.93 -24.28 -3.28
CA SER A 262 -31.87 -22.83 -3.02
C SER A 262 -31.71 -21.97 -4.27
N GLY A 263 -31.67 -22.58 -5.46
CA GLY A 263 -31.51 -21.88 -6.74
C GLY A 263 -30.10 -21.32 -6.97
N ARG A 264 -29.12 -21.70 -6.15
CA ARG A 264 -27.71 -21.28 -6.30
C ARG A 264 -26.96 -22.08 -7.36
N LEU A 265 -27.42 -23.29 -7.65
CA LEU A 265 -26.96 -24.14 -8.74
C LEU A 265 -28.15 -24.63 -9.55
N THR A 266 -27.92 -24.83 -10.84
CA THR A 266 -28.82 -25.65 -11.68
C THR A 266 -28.60 -27.14 -11.40
N GLU A 267 -29.56 -27.99 -11.79
CA GLU A 267 -29.41 -29.45 -11.67
C GLU A 267 -28.18 -29.96 -12.45
N GLU A 268 -27.89 -29.40 -13.63
CA GLU A 268 -26.74 -29.74 -14.46
C GLU A 268 -25.40 -29.39 -13.78
N GLU A 269 -25.31 -28.17 -13.22
CA GLU A 269 -24.14 -27.72 -12.46
C GLU A 269 -23.93 -28.56 -11.19
N GLY A 270 -25.02 -28.92 -10.52
CA GLY A 270 -25.01 -29.82 -9.37
C GLY A 270 -24.50 -31.22 -9.75
N GLY A 271 -24.99 -31.77 -10.86
CA GLY A 271 -24.54 -33.06 -11.39
C GLY A 271 -23.04 -33.06 -11.73
N THR A 272 -22.54 -31.97 -12.32
CA THR A 272 -21.12 -31.83 -12.66
C THR A 272 -20.25 -31.78 -11.41
N LEU A 273 -20.64 -31.01 -10.39
CA LEU A 273 -19.93 -30.99 -9.10
C LEU A 273 -19.97 -32.36 -8.42
N ALA A 274 -21.10 -33.05 -8.45
CA ALA A 274 -21.25 -34.37 -7.84
C ALA A 274 -20.36 -35.42 -8.50
N SER A 275 -20.09 -35.29 -9.80
CA SER A 275 -19.18 -36.19 -10.51
C SER A 275 -17.73 -36.05 -10.03
N GLY A 276 -17.35 -34.88 -9.49
CA GLY A 276 -15.98 -34.57 -9.07
C GLY A 276 -14.92 -34.57 -10.18
N THR A 277 -15.33 -34.68 -11.45
CA THR A 277 -14.42 -34.84 -12.60
C THR A 277 -13.89 -33.53 -13.15
N SER A 278 -14.63 -32.44 -12.98
CA SER A 278 -14.31 -31.12 -13.51
C SER A 278 -13.40 -30.38 -12.51
N ILE A 279 -12.08 -30.53 -12.65
CA ILE A 279 -11.09 -29.90 -11.76
C ILE A 279 -10.19 -28.97 -12.60
N SER A 280 -10.06 -27.72 -12.15
CA SER A 280 -9.15 -26.73 -12.74
C SER A 280 -7.68 -27.06 -12.47
N ALA A 281 -6.76 -26.45 -13.23
CA ALA A 281 -5.32 -26.51 -12.98
C ALA A 281 -4.92 -25.99 -11.59
N GLN A 282 -5.76 -25.14 -10.99
CA GLN A 282 -5.60 -24.65 -9.63
C GLN A 282 -6.16 -25.61 -8.56
N GLY A 283 -6.69 -26.76 -8.95
CA GLY A 283 -7.21 -27.79 -8.04
C GLY A 283 -8.64 -27.52 -7.51
N MET A 284 -9.31 -26.49 -8.01
CA MET A 284 -10.70 -26.17 -7.67
C MET A 284 -11.66 -27.01 -8.52
N GLN A 285 -12.73 -27.53 -7.93
CA GLN A 285 -13.83 -28.14 -8.69
C GLN A 285 -14.62 -27.06 -9.42
N CYS A 286 -15.02 -27.32 -10.66
CA CYS A 286 -15.76 -26.38 -11.49
C CYS A 286 -17.14 -26.92 -11.82
N SER A 287 -18.19 -26.16 -11.49
CA SER A 287 -19.58 -26.54 -11.75
C SER A 287 -19.97 -26.40 -13.21
N ASP A 288 -19.32 -25.52 -13.96
CA ASP A 288 -19.49 -25.37 -15.41
C ASP A 288 -18.23 -24.75 -16.04
N PRO A 289 -17.37 -25.56 -16.68
CA PRO A 289 -16.15 -25.05 -17.31
C PRO A 289 -16.43 -24.27 -18.61
N THR A 290 -17.66 -24.29 -19.14
CA THR A 290 -18.02 -23.64 -20.40
C THR A 290 -18.60 -22.24 -20.23
N LYS A 291 -18.85 -21.83 -18.99
CA LYS A 291 -19.42 -20.52 -18.64
C LYS A 291 -18.64 -19.86 -17.49
N PRO A 292 -17.33 -19.56 -17.66
CA PRO A 292 -16.61 -18.77 -16.67
C PRO A 292 -17.25 -17.39 -16.53
N ASP A 293 -17.11 -16.77 -15.36
CA ASP A 293 -17.57 -15.39 -15.19
C ASP A 293 -16.80 -14.47 -16.13
N ALA A 294 -17.49 -13.47 -16.69
CA ALA A 294 -16.89 -12.50 -17.62
C ALA A 294 -15.76 -11.65 -16.99
N HIS A 295 -15.56 -11.69 -15.67
CA HIS A 295 -14.38 -11.08 -15.04
C HIS A 295 -13.17 -12.00 -14.95
N ILE A 296 -13.36 -13.30 -15.09
CA ILE A 296 -12.31 -14.32 -15.06
C ILE A 296 -11.77 -14.52 -16.48
N ASP A 297 -12.66 -14.61 -17.47
CA ASP A 297 -12.30 -14.68 -18.88
C ASP A 297 -13.25 -13.78 -19.71
N PRO A 298 -12.90 -12.48 -19.87
CA PRO A 298 -13.70 -11.54 -20.64
C PRO A 298 -13.77 -11.90 -22.14
N SER A 299 -12.80 -12.68 -22.62
CA SER A 299 -12.66 -13.10 -24.02
C SER A 299 -13.28 -14.47 -24.30
N HIS A 300 -13.96 -15.06 -23.32
CA HIS A 300 -14.49 -16.42 -23.41
C HIS A 300 -15.47 -16.57 -24.57
N ARG A 301 -15.26 -17.61 -25.40
CA ARG A 301 -16.19 -17.96 -26.47
C ARG A 301 -17.22 -18.95 -25.96
N HIS A 302 -18.49 -18.63 -26.22
CA HIS A 302 -19.61 -19.43 -25.74
C HIS A 302 -19.48 -20.89 -26.20
N GLY A 303 -19.56 -21.84 -25.26
CA GLY A 303 -19.45 -23.28 -25.52
C GLY A 303 -18.02 -23.85 -25.52
N GLU A 304 -16.98 -23.02 -25.50
CA GLU A 304 -15.59 -23.49 -25.31
C GLU A 304 -15.31 -23.75 -23.81
N MET A 305 -14.29 -24.55 -23.50
CA MET A 305 -13.82 -24.71 -22.12
C MET A 305 -12.98 -23.50 -21.69
N CYS A 306 -13.10 -23.09 -20.42
CA CYS A 306 -12.28 -22.03 -19.83
C CYS A 306 -10.80 -22.41 -19.86
N THR A 307 -10.01 -21.64 -20.62
CA THR A 307 -8.57 -21.86 -20.79
C THR A 307 -7.74 -21.10 -19.74
N VAL A 308 -8.27 -20.00 -19.21
CA VAL A 308 -7.58 -19.13 -18.25
C VAL A 308 -7.45 -19.78 -16.87
N GLN A 309 -8.49 -20.50 -16.41
CA GLN A 309 -8.50 -21.28 -15.16
C GLN A 309 -8.01 -20.53 -13.90
N ASN A 310 -8.20 -19.21 -13.84
CA ASN A 310 -7.86 -18.36 -12.70
C ASN A 310 -8.96 -18.38 -11.62
N CYS A 311 -9.30 -19.57 -11.13
CA CYS A 311 -10.36 -19.80 -10.15
C CYS A 311 -10.20 -19.00 -8.85
N TYR A 312 -8.96 -18.74 -8.40
CA TYR A 312 -8.67 -17.92 -7.19
C TYR A 312 -9.07 -16.44 -7.30
N ASP A 313 -9.41 -15.95 -8.48
CA ASP A 313 -9.94 -14.60 -8.68
C ASP A 313 -11.44 -14.48 -8.34
N GLY A 314 -12.05 -15.55 -7.83
CA GLY A 314 -13.43 -15.58 -7.35
C GLY A 314 -14.42 -15.84 -8.48
N CYS A 315 -14.19 -16.92 -9.23
CA CYS A 315 -15.14 -17.42 -10.22
C CYS A 315 -16.34 -18.06 -9.50
N SER A 316 -17.56 -17.65 -9.83
CA SER A 316 -18.82 -18.20 -9.29
C SER A 316 -18.97 -19.70 -9.54
N ARG A 317 -18.29 -20.23 -10.57
CA ARG A 317 -18.29 -21.65 -10.93
C ARG A 317 -17.25 -22.49 -10.20
N ALA A 318 -16.32 -21.87 -9.46
CA ALA A 318 -15.23 -22.57 -8.80
C ALA A 318 -15.53 -22.86 -7.33
N TYR A 319 -15.31 -24.10 -6.90
CA TYR A 319 -15.63 -24.60 -5.57
C TYR A 319 -14.40 -25.25 -4.93
N PRO A 320 -13.98 -24.77 -3.74
CA PRO A 320 -12.90 -25.42 -2.99
C PRO A 320 -13.39 -26.72 -2.37
N THR A 321 -12.57 -27.77 -2.46
CA THR A 321 -12.76 -29.04 -1.75
C THR A 321 -11.58 -29.30 -0.82
N PHE A 322 -11.65 -30.34 0.02
CA PHE A 322 -10.51 -30.73 0.86
C PHE A 322 -9.24 -31.00 0.07
N ASP A 323 -9.39 -31.68 -1.07
CA ASP A 323 -8.26 -32.03 -1.92
C ASP A 323 -7.64 -30.77 -2.56
N THR A 324 -8.38 -29.67 -2.65
CA THR A 324 -7.86 -28.38 -3.12
C THR A 324 -6.83 -27.78 -2.14
N ALA A 325 -6.84 -28.12 -0.86
CA ALA A 325 -5.96 -27.51 0.14
C ALA A 325 -4.47 -27.62 -0.22
N ILE A 326 -4.03 -28.76 -0.80
CA ILE A 326 -2.64 -28.94 -1.25
C ILE A 326 -2.31 -28.03 -2.44
N TYR A 327 -3.25 -27.76 -3.34
CA TYR A 327 -3.05 -26.86 -4.48
C TYR A 327 -2.97 -25.40 -4.04
N VAL A 328 -3.81 -25.01 -3.08
CA VAL A 328 -3.77 -23.67 -2.47
C VAL A 328 -2.43 -23.45 -1.75
N ALA A 329 -2.00 -24.43 -0.93
CA ALA A 329 -0.71 -24.37 -0.23
C ALA A 329 0.49 -24.28 -1.20
N ARG A 330 0.43 -24.99 -2.34
CA ARG A 330 1.45 -24.90 -3.39
C ARG A 330 1.50 -23.53 -4.02
N GLU A 331 0.34 -22.93 -4.31
CA GLU A 331 0.26 -21.61 -4.91
C GLU A 331 0.79 -20.53 -3.96
N ILE A 332 0.45 -20.60 -2.67
CA ILE A 332 1.03 -19.72 -1.63
C ILE A 332 2.55 -19.86 -1.65
N SER A 333 3.08 -21.08 -1.53
CA SER A 333 4.53 -21.32 -1.51
C SER A 333 5.21 -20.80 -2.77
N ARG A 334 4.60 -20.98 -3.95
CA ARG A 334 5.11 -20.47 -5.23
C ARG A 334 5.14 -18.95 -5.26
N LEU A 335 4.07 -18.29 -4.82
CA LEU A 335 3.96 -16.83 -4.81
C LEU A 335 4.89 -16.20 -3.77
N GLU A 336 5.08 -16.83 -2.61
CA GLU A 336 6.06 -16.42 -1.60
C GLU A 336 7.50 -16.54 -2.12
N GLN A 337 7.82 -17.64 -2.81
CA GLN A 337 9.11 -17.79 -3.50
C GLN A 337 9.29 -16.69 -4.55
N LEU A 338 8.26 -16.44 -5.36
CA LEU A 338 8.30 -15.42 -6.40
C LEU A 338 8.53 -14.02 -5.81
N LYS A 339 7.85 -13.69 -4.70
CA LYS A 339 8.03 -12.45 -3.93
C LYS A 339 9.47 -12.25 -3.48
N SER A 340 10.14 -13.34 -3.10
CA SER A 340 11.54 -13.31 -2.69
C SER A 340 12.53 -13.25 -3.86
N SER A 341 12.10 -13.60 -5.08
CA SER A 341 12.98 -13.74 -6.25
C SER A 341 12.87 -12.64 -7.29
N ILE A 342 11.75 -11.90 -7.34
CA ILE A 342 11.54 -10.82 -8.32
C ILE A 342 11.73 -9.44 -7.69
N ASP A 343 12.03 -8.44 -8.52
CA ASP A 343 12.16 -7.06 -8.07
C ASP A 343 10.86 -6.54 -7.45
N ILE A 344 10.98 -5.69 -6.42
CA ILE A 344 9.83 -5.16 -5.67
C ILE A 344 8.89 -4.34 -6.56
N ILE A 345 9.39 -3.69 -7.60
CA ILE A 345 8.58 -2.94 -8.57
C ILE A 345 7.79 -3.93 -9.42
N ALA A 346 8.44 -4.97 -9.97
CA ALA A 346 7.76 -6.01 -10.73
C ALA A 346 6.70 -6.75 -9.91
N TRP A 347 6.97 -7.02 -8.63
CA TRP A 347 5.98 -7.56 -7.71
C TRP A 347 4.79 -6.62 -7.51
N THR A 348 5.06 -5.33 -7.29
CA THR A 348 4.03 -4.31 -7.02
C THR A 348 3.18 -3.98 -8.24
N GLU A 349 3.73 -4.11 -9.43
CA GLU A 349 3.03 -3.87 -10.71
C GLU A 349 2.26 -5.10 -11.23
N SER A 350 2.55 -6.28 -10.69
CA SER A 350 1.86 -7.53 -11.01
C SER A 350 0.58 -7.76 -10.20
N ASP A 351 -0.17 -8.81 -10.55
CA ASP A 351 -1.30 -9.33 -9.77
C ASP A 351 -0.87 -10.32 -8.66
N TYR A 352 0.43 -10.65 -8.54
CA TYR A 352 0.91 -11.71 -7.66
C TYR A 352 0.65 -11.45 -6.17
N GLY A 353 0.76 -10.20 -5.72
CA GLY A 353 0.47 -9.84 -4.33
C GLY A 353 -1.00 -10.09 -3.96
N GLU A 354 -1.91 -9.80 -4.89
CA GLU A 354 -3.35 -9.95 -4.69
C GLU A 354 -3.78 -11.42 -4.78
N ARG A 355 -3.09 -12.20 -5.62
CA ARG A 355 -3.24 -13.67 -5.70
C ARG A 355 -2.75 -14.36 -4.43
N LEU A 356 -1.66 -13.88 -3.83
CA LEU A 356 -1.14 -14.43 -2.58
C LEU A 356 -2.15 -14.22 -1.44
N GLU A 357 -2.64 -13.00 -1.28
CA GLU A 357 -3.67 -12.68 -0.28
C GLU A 357 -4.96 -13.51 -0.49
N ALA A 358 -5.34 -13.76 -1.74
CA ALA A 358 -6.48 -14.63 -2.07
C ALA A 358 -6.28 -16.07 -1.61
N ALA A 359 -5.13 -16.64 -1.96
CA ALA A 359 -4.80 -18.01 -1.65
C ALA A 359 -4.69 -18.20 -0.14
N GLU A 360 -4.08 -17.25 0.58
CA GLU A 360 -4.02 -17.22 2.05
C GLU A 360 -5.41 -17.16 2.69
N GLU A 361 -6.32 -16.34 2.16
CA GLU A 361 -7.69 -16.25 2.65
C GLU A 361 -8.45 -17.57 2.48
N ILE A 362 -8.39 -18.18 1.30
CA ILE A 362 -8.98 -19.50 1.05
C ILE A 362 -8.37 -20.54 1.99
N PHE A 363 -7.04 -20.51 2.15
CA PHE A 363 -6.31 -21.47 2.97
C PHE A 363 -6.70 -21.40 4.45
N ARG A 364 -6.97 -20.19 4.96
CA ARG A 364 -7.44 -19.98 6.35
C ARG A 364 -8.77 -20.63 6.65
N GLN A 365 -9.61 -20.91 5.64
CA GLN A 365 -10.92 -21.52 5.84
C GLN A 365 -10.86 -23.04 6.07
N TYR A 366 -9.75 -23.70 5.71
CA TYR A 366 -9.57 -25.13 5.98
C TYR A 366 -9.34 -25.39 7.47
N ALA A 367 -9.74 -26.57 7.94
CA ALA A 367 -9.44 -27.00 9.31
C ALA A 367 -7.91 -27.06 9.55
N PRO A 368 -7.42 -26.74 10.76
CA PRO A 368 -5.99 -26.71 11.06
C PRO A 368 -5.22 -27.99 10.68
N LYS A 369 -5.85 -29.17 10.84
CA LYS A 369 -5.26 -30.45 10.44
C LYS A 369 -5.01 -30.53 8.93
N VAL A 370 -6.00 -30.13 8.12
CA VAL A 370 -5.90 -30.13 6.65
C VAL A 370 -4.83 -29.14 6.18
N GLN A 371 -4.75 -27.97 6.82
CA GLN A 371 -3.67 -27.00 6.54
C GLN A 371 -2.29 -27.61 6.85
N ALA A 372 -2.12 -28.25 8.00
CA ALA A 372 -0.87 -28.87 8.40
C ALA A 372 -0.44 -30.00 7.45
N ASP A 373 -1.37 -30.86 7.06
CA ASP A 373 -1.12 -31.96 6.12
C ASP A 373 -0.74 -31.43 4.72
N ALA A 374 -1.44 -30.39 4.24
CA ALA A 374 -1.11 -29.72 2.98
C ALA A 374 0.28 -29.09 3.01
N ILE A 375 0.63 -28.34 4.07
CA ILE A 375 1.97 -27.74 4.24
C ILE A 375 3.04 -28.83 4.28
N LYS A 376 2.81 -29.93 5.01
CA LYS A 376 3.74 -31.07 5.07
C LYS A 376 3.98 -31.67 3.69
N ALA A 377 2.91 -31.85 2.90
CA ALA A 377 3.01 -32.37 1.54
C ALA A 377 3.74 -31.42 0.58
N VAL A 378 3.54 -30.10 0.70
CA VAL A 378 4.27 -29.10 -0.09
C VAL A 378 5.75 -29.06 0.31
N LYS A 379 6.08 -29.16 1.59
CA LYS A 379 7.48 -29.23 2.05
C LYS A 379 8.20 -30.49 1.53
N ALA A 380 7.49 -31.63 1.46
CA ALA A 380 8.04 -32.86 0.92
C ALA A 380 8.30 -32.79 -0.59
N ARG A 381 7.52 -31.97 -1.32
CA ARG A 381 7.68 -31.75 -2.77
C ARG A 381 7.43 -30.28 -3.12
N PRO A 382 8.45 -29.41 -2.93
CA PRO A 382 8.29 -27.98 -3.16
C PRO A 382 8.01 -27.70 -4.65
N PRO A 383 7.28 -26.60 -4.94
CA PRO A 383 7.06 -26.19 -6.32
C PRO A 383 8.41 -25.93 -7.02
N ARG A 384 8.49 -26.30 -8.30
CA ARG A 384 9.71 -26.05 -9.09
C ARG A 384 9.90 -24.53 -9.24
N PRO A 385 11.11 -23.99 -9.04
CA PRO A 385 11.37 -22.58 -9.28
C PRO A 385 11.09 -22.26 -10.76
N MET A 386 10.36 -21.17 -11.01
CA MET A 386 10.14 -20.64 -12.36
C MET A 386 11.48 -20.08 -12.87
N PHE A 387 12.01 -20.65 -13.95
CA PHE A 387 13.24 -20.14 -14.56
C PHE A 387 12.97 -18.77 -15.21
N GLY A 388 13.69 -17.74 -14.75
CA GLY A 388 13.78 -16.41 -15.34
C GLY A 388 15.11 -15.77 -14.97
N THR A 389 16.08 -15.88 -15.89
CA THR A 389 17.40 -15.21 -15.89
C THR A 389 18.13 -15.09 -14.55
N ALA A 390 18.71 -16.20 -14.08
CA ALA A 390 20.05 -16.07 -13.52
C ALA A 390 20.92 -15.48 -14.64
N SER A 391 21.44 -14.27 -14.44
CA SER A 391 22.54 -13.78 -15.25
C SER A 391 23.57 -14.92 -15.37
N VAL A 392 24.02 -15.16 -16.60
CA VAL A 392 24.96 -16.22 -16.98
C VAL A 392 26.35 -16.05 -16.30
N GLY A 393 26.48 -15.20 -15.27
CA GLY A 393 27.73 -14.91 -14.56
C GLY A 393 27.96 -15.68 -13.25
N ALA A 394 26.95 -16.24 -12.58
CA ALA A 394 27.14 -16.72 -11.20
C ALA A 394 27.47 -18.22 -11.04
N ARG A 395 27.40 -19.04 -12.11
CA ARG A 395 27.72 -20.49 -12.04
C ARG A 395 29.11 -20.89 -12.56
N ARG A 396 29.98 -19.94 -12.93
CA ARG A 396 31.37 -20.24 -13.35
C ARG A 396 32.44 -20.01 -12.28
N LEU A 397 32.07 -19.62 -11.06
CA LEU A 397 33.04 -19.39 -9.96
C LEU A 397 32.99 -20.42 -8.83
N ALA A 398 32.09 -21.41 -8.89
CA ALA A 398 32.01 -22.48 -7.88
C ALA A 398 32.73 -23.79 -8.27
N ASN A 399 33.30 -23.90 -9.49
CA ASN A 399 33.94 -25.13 -10.00
C ASN A 399 35.40 -24.95 -10.48
N ARG A 400 36.13 -23.95 -9.96
CA ARG A 400 37.58 -23.79 -10.24
C ARG A 400 38.38 -23.51 -8.97
N GLY A 401 38.22 -24.37 -7.97
CA GLY A 401 38.93 -24.23 -6.70
C GLY A 401 39.21 -25.54 -5.98
N ILE A 402 39.48 -26.63 -6.71
CA ILE A 402 40.18 -27.83 -6.19
C ILE A 402 40.93 -28.47 -7.36
N VAL A 403 42.18 -28.06 -7.61
CA VAL A 403 43.34 -28.90 -7.99
C VAL A 403 44.60 -28.02 -7.82
N ALA A 404 45.27 -28.19 -6.69
CA ALA A 404 46.72 -28.11 -6.44
C ALA A 404 46.93 -28.07 -4.93
#